data_AF-A0A2H5QGG6-F1
#
_entry.id   AF-A0A2H5QGG6-F1
#
_cell.length_a   1.000
_cell.length_b   1.000
_cell.length_c   1.000
_cell.angle_alpha   90.00
_cell.angle_beta   90.00
_cell.angle_gamma   90.00
#
_symmetry.space_group_name_H-M   'P 1'
#
loop_
_entity.id
_entity.type
_entity.pdbx_description
1 polymer ?
#
loop_
_entity_poly.entity_id
_entity_poly.type
_entity_poly.pdbx_seq_one_letter_code
_entity_poly.pdbx_strand_id
1 'polypeptide(L)'
;MGYIGAHGVAALQRYKYSGVDNSYLAKYVLQPFWSRFVNFFPLWMPPNMITLTGFIFLVISAVIGYIYSPCLDTAPPRWVHFAHGLLLFLYQTFDAVDGKQARRTNSSSPLGELFDHGCDALACAFEAMAFGSTAMCGRDTFWFWVISAVPFFGATWEHYFTNTLILPVVNGPTEGLMLIYVGHFFTAIVGAEWWAQNFGNSMPFLSWVPFINAIPTNRAVLYLMIAFGVIPTVYFNVSNVYKVVQSRNGSILRALAMLYPFVVLLVGVLAWDYLSPAEIIRKYPHFVVLGTGLAFGFLVGRMILAHLCDEPKGLKTNMCMSLLYLPFAVANALTAKLNDGRDPLVDEFWVLLGYCIFTAGLYLHFATSVIHEITTALGLPGKKLESFLMLTFGWQVGSNAAKPGTWHVNFGLVSVTDLYLDTVSGPSLIVIDY
;
A
#
# COMPACT_ATOMS: atom_id res chain seq x y z
N MET A 1 -13.64 -20.14 -7.55
CA MET A 1 -13.81 -19.42 -8.84
C MET A 1 -12.68 -18.43 -8.95
N GLY A 2 -12.12 -18.23 -10.14
CA GLY A 2 -11.06 -17.25 -10.37
C GLY A 2 -11.53 -15.81 -10.22
N TYR A 3 -10.60 -14.87 -10.10
CA TYR A 3 -10.89 -13.45 -9.97
C TYR A 3 -11.24 -12.78 -11.31
N ILE A 4 -10.80 -13.36 -12.43
CA ILE A 4 -10.93 -12.82 -13.79
C ILE A 4 -11.80 -13.76 -14.63
N GLY A 5 -12.94 -13.25 -15.08
CA GLY A 5 -13.82 -13.95 -16.03
C GLY A 5 -13.35 -13.82 -17.47
N ALA A 6 -13.99 -14.56 -18.40
CA ALA A 6 -13.65 -14.53 -19.82
C ALA A 6 -13.67 -13.12 -20.45
N HIS A 7 -14.61 -12.27 -20.02
CA HIS A 7 -14.65 -10.87 -20.44
C HIS A 7 -13.41 -10.09 -19.99
N GLY A 8 -13.00 -10.26 -18.73
CA GLY A 8 -11.82 -9.61 -18.17
C GLY A 8 -10.53 -10.01 -18.88
N VAL A 9 -10.39 -11.29 -19.25
CA VAL A 9 -9.26 -11.76 -20.06
C VAL A 9 -9.18 -11.01 -21.40
N ALA A 10 -10.31 -10.86 -22.09
CA ALA A 10 -10.36 -10.11 -23.35
C ALA A 10 -10.12 -8.61 -23.17
N ALA A 11 -10.53 -8.03 -22.03
CA ALA A 11 -10.25 -6.65 -21.70
C ALA A 11 -8.75 -6.42 -21.45
N LEU A 12 -8.10 -7.30 -20.68
CA LEU A 12 -6.66 -7.23 -20.37
C LEU A 12 -5.79 -7.22 -21.62
N GLN A 13 -6.13 -8.02 -22.64
CA GLN A 13 -5.38 -8.07 -23.90
C GLN A 13 -5.45 -6.76 -24.70
N ARG A 14 -6.50 -5.96 -24.50
CA ARG A 14 -6.72 -4.67 -25.17
C ARG A 14 -6.29 -3.48 -24.33
N TYR A 15 -6.00 -3.70 -23.06
CA TYR A 15 -5.72 -2.64 -22.11
C TYR A 15 -4.44 -1.88 -22.47
N LYS A 16 -4.50 -0.55 -22.36
CA LYS A 16 -3.37 0.35 -22.49
C LYS A 16 -3.39 1.35 -21.36
N TYR A 17 -2.29 1.40 -20.62
CA TYR A 17 -2.13 2.35 -19.53
C TYR A 17 -2.23 3.79 -20.03
N SER A 18 -2.94 4.62 -19.27
CA SER A 18 -3.05 6.06 -19.47
C SER A 18 -2.82 6.77 -18.14
N GLY A 19 -1.76 7.55 -18.06
CA GLY A 19 -1.42 8.35 -16.88
C GLY A 19 -0.90 9.72 -17.31
N VAL A 20 -1.30 10.76 -16.57
CA VAL A 20 -0.83 12.13 -16.79
C VAL A 20 -0.28 12.66 -15.47
N ASP A 21 1.01 12.99 -15.47
CA ASP A 21 1.68 13.60 -14.34
C ASP A 21 1.91 15.09 -14.58
N ASN A 22 1.18 15.93 -13.83
CA ASN A 22 1.29 17.38 -13.91
C ASN A 22 2.19 17.97 -12.82
N SER A 23 2.78 17.16 -11.92
CA SER A 23 3.57 17.63 -10.80
C SER A 23 4.78 18.44 -11.27
N TYR A 24 4.91 19.65 -10.73
CA TYR A 24 6.10 20.48 -10.99
C TYR A 24 7.35 19.90 -10.33
N LEU A 25 7.21 19.36 -9.12
CA LEU A 25 8.31 18.73 -8.41
C LEU A 25 8.83 17.52 -9.18
N ALA A 26 7.93 16.65 -9.64
CA ALA A 26 8.27 15.53 -10.49
C ALA A 26 8.97 16.04 -11.75
N LYS A 27 8.30 16.89 -12.53
CA LYS A 27 8.78 17.34 -13.84
C LYS A 27 10.16 17.99 -13.80
N TYR A 28 10.40 18.92 -12.88
CA TYR A 28 11.59 19.77 -12.91
C TYR A 28 12.73 19.28 -12.02
N VAL A 29 12.46 18.48 -10.98
CA VAL A 29 13.48 18.07 -10.00
C VAL A 29 13.75 16.58 -10.08
N LEU A 30 12.71 15.75 -9.92
CA LEU A 30 12.88 14.31 -9.72
C LEU A 30 12.96 13.52 -11.02
N GLN A 31 12.22 13.89 -12.06
CA GLN A 31 12.27 13.24 -13.37
C GLN A 31 13.67 13.27 -14.02
N PRO A 32 14.45 14.38 -13.99
CA PRO A 32 15.84 14.38 -14.43
C PRO A 32 16.76 13.47 -13.60
N PHE A 33 16.47 13.32 -12.29
CA PHE A 33 17.19 12.39 -11.43
C PHE A 33 16.86 10.94 -11.77
N TRP A 34 15.58 10.56 -11.76
CA TRP A 34 15.11 9.20 -12.07
C TRP A 34 15.47 8.73 -13.48
N SER A 35 15.46 9.62 -14.47
CA SER A 35 15.88 9.30 -15.84
C SER A 35 17.38 8.98 -15.97
N ARG A 36 18.22 9.48 -15.06
CA ARG A 36 19.61 9.05 -14.95
C ARG A 36 19.71 7.77 -14.13
N PHE A 37 18.96 7.69 -13.04
CA PHE A 37 19.02 6.59 -12.07
C PHE A 37 18.59 5.25 -12.67
N VAL A 38 17.64 5.22 -13.61
CA VAL A 38 17.24 3.99 -14.31
C VAL A 38 18.42 3.27 -14.98
N ASN A 39 19.49 3.97 -15.33
CA ASN A 39 20.67 3.38 -15.97
C ASN A 39 21.56 2.55 -15.03
N PHE A 40 21.34 2.63 -13.72
CA PHE A 40 21.99 1.73 -12.76
C PHE A 40 21.39 0.32 -12.76
N PHE A 41 20.15 0.17 -13.25
CA PHE A 41 19.51 -1.13 -13.34
C PHE A 41 19.92 -1.83 -14.64
N PRO A 42 20.34 -3.11 -14.60
CA PRO A 42 20.65 -3.85 -15.82
C PRO A 42 19.38 -4.15 -16.63
N LEU A 43 19.52 -4.34 -17.95
CA LEU A 43 18.39 -4.60 -18.85
C LEU A 43 17.67 -5.92 -18.59
N TRP A 44 18.33 -6.88 -17.93
CA TRP A 44 17.72 -8.17 -17.59
C TRP A 44 16.80 -8.08 -16.36
N MET A 45 16.90 -7.02 -15.54
CA MET A 45 16.10 -6.88 -14.33
C MET A 45 14.68 -6.44 -14.70
N PRO A 46 13.65 -7.26 -14.41
CA PRO A 46 12.26 -6.92 -14.65
C PRO A 46 11.81 -5.72 -13.79
N PRO A 47 10.92 -4.84 -14.32
CA PRO A 47 10.35 -3.72 -13.58
C PRO A 47 9.73 -4.13 -12.23
N ASN A 48 8.91 -5.19 -12.20
CA ASN A 48 8.24 -5.63 -10.98
C ASN A 48 9.23 -6.06 -9.87
N MET A 49 10.46 -6.47 -10.21
CA MET A 49 11.50 -6.74 -9.20
C MET A 49 12.03 -5.44 -8.58
N ILE A 50 12.09 -4.36 -9.36
CA ILE A 50 12.45 -3.02 -8.86
C ILE A 50 11.35 -2.54 -7.90
N THR A 51 10.08 -2.60 -8.31
CA THR A 51 8.92 -2.29 -7.46
C THR A 51 8.98 -3.04 -6.13
N LEU A 52 9.17 -4.36 -6.18
CA LEU A 52 9.21 -5.20 -4.98
C LEU A 52 10.40 -4.88 -4.07
N THR A 53 11.57 -4.59 -4.66
CA THR A 53 12.75 -4.17 -3.88
C THR A 53 12.48 -2.83 -3.18
N GLY A 54 11.85 -1.88 -3.87
CA GLY A 54 11.38 -0.63 -3.29
C GLY A 54 10.44 -0.88 -2.11
N PHE A 55 9.43 -1.74 -2.30
CA PHE A 55 8.45 -2.09 -1.28
C PHE A 55 9.10 -2.74 -0.04
N ILE A 56 10.12 -3.59 -0.22
CA ILE A 56 10.87 -4.20 0.90
C ILE A 56 11.54 -3.12 1.77
N PHE A 57 11.97 -1.98 1.22
CA PHE A 57 12.50 -0.88 2.04
C PHE A 57 11.46 -0.35 3.03
N LEU A 58 10.18 -0.27 2.64
CA LEU A 58 9.10 0.15 3.54
C LEU A 58 8.81 -0.90 4.62
N VAL A 59 8.87 -2.18 4.28
CA VAL A 59 8.72 -3.27 5.26
C VAL A 59 9.85 -3.21 6.29
N ILE A 60 11.10 -3.04 5.86
CA ILE A 60 12.25 -2.87 6.75
C ILE A 60 12.05 -1.63 7.64
N SER A 61 11.62 -0.52 7.06
CA SER A 61 11.34 0.72 7.76
C SER A 61 10.31 0.51 8.88
N ALA A 62 9.18 -0.13 8.60
CA ALA A 62 8.17 -0.42 9.60
C ALA A 62 8.66 -1.38 10.70
N VAL A 63 9.45 -2.41 10.35
CA VAL A 63 10.04 -3.33 11.35
C VAL A 63 11.00 -2.61 12.29
N ILE A 64 11.85 -1.71 11.77
CA ILE A 64 12.69 -0.85 12.61
C ILE A 64 11.81 0.01 13.54
N GLY A 65 10.75 0.60 13.01
CA GLY A 65 9.78 1.38 13.80
C GLY A 65 9.14 0.55 14.92
N TYR A 66 8.74 -0.69 14.64
CA TYR A 66 8.18 -1.61 15.64
C TYR A 66 9.17 -1.97 16.75
N ILE A 67 10.44 -2.20 16.39
CA ILE A 67 11.49 -2.57 17.36
C ILE A 67 11.80 -1.40 18.32
N TYR A 68 11.89 -0.18 17.80
CA TYR A 68 12.33 0.99 18.58
C TYR A 68 11.20 1.86 19.14
N SER A 69 9.98 1.76 18.59
CA SER A 69 8.78 2.46 19.08
C SER A 69 7.55 1.55 18.94
N PRO A 70 7.40 0.52 19.81
CA PRO A 70 6.34 -0.48 19.68
C PRO A 70 4.91 0.08 19.81
N CYS A 71 4.75 1.19 20.54
CA CYS A 71 3.48 1.89 20.70
C CYS A 71 3.44 3.22 19.91
N LEU A 72 4.48 3.53 19.13
CA LEU A 72 4.60 4.76 18.32
C LEU A 72 4.52 6.08 19.11
N ASP A 73 4.64 6.02 20.44
CA ASP A 73 4.51 7.16 21.37
C ASP A 73 5.82 7.44 22.15
N THR A 74 6.86 6.65 21.92
CA THR A 74 8.20 6.83 22.50
C THR A 74 9.20 7.27 21.45
N ALA A 75 10.11 8.17 21.81
CA ALA A 75 11.18 8.64 20.93
C ALA A 75 12.16 7.51 20.61
N PRO A 76 12.27 7.06 19.34
CA PRO A 76 13.30 6.10 18.97
C PRO A 76 14.67 6.82 18.86
N PRO A 77 15.79 6.07 18.83
CA PRO A 77 17.09 6.65 18.56
C PRO A 77 17.12 7.40 17.23
N ARG A 78 17.84 8.52 17.17
CA ARG A 78 17.75 9.46 16.04
C ARG A 78 18.13 8.89 14.67
N TRP A 79 18.98 7.87 14.64
CA TRP A 79 19.34 7.16 13.41
C TRP A 79 18.14 6.42 12.79
N VAL A 80 17.13 6.05 13.59
CA VAL A 80 15.90 5.40 13.11
C VAL A 80 15.14 6.34 12.19
N HIS A 81 15.01 7.63 12.53
CA HIS A 81 14.40 8.62 11.65
C HIS A 81 15.20 8.80 10.36
N PHE A 82 16.54 8.82 10.45
CA PHE A 82 17.38 8.88 9.25
C PHE A 82 17.16 7.66 8.35
N ALA A 83 17.07 6.46 8.94
CA ALA A 83 16.78 5.22 8.23
C ALA A 83 15.39 5.27 7.57
N HIS A 84 14.34 5.71 8.27
CA HIS A 84 13.01 5.89 7.69
C HIS A 84 13.04 6.83 6.47
N GLY A 85 13.71 7.98 6.59
CA GLY A 85 13.84 8.94 5.48
C GLY A 85 14.59 8.36 4.28
N LEU A 86 15.70 7.66 4.51
CA LEU A 86 16.48 7.04 3.45
C LEU A 86 15.69 5.92 2.75
N LEU A 87 15.05 5.05 3.51
CA LEU A 87 14.27 3.92 2.97
C LEU A 87 13.06 4.41 2.16
N LEU A 88 12.37 5.46 2.61
CA LEU A 88 11.26 6.07 1.87
C LEU A 88 11.74 6.76 0.59
N PHE A 89 12.86 7.48 0.64
CA PHE A 89 13.47 8.08 -0.54
C PHE A 89 13.86 7.02 -1.58
N LEU A 90 14.43 5.89 -1.13
CA LEU A 90 14.76 4.77 -2.00
C LEU A 90 13.50 4.11 -2.57
N TYR A 91 12.45 3.91 -1.77
CA TYR A 91 11.16 3.42 -2.25
C TYR A 91 10.61 4.31 -3.37
N GLN A 92 10.48 5.63 -3.15
CA GLN A 92 9.98 6.56 -4.16
C GLN A 92 10.84 6.53 -5.44
N THR A 93 12.15 6.38 -5.27
CA THR A 93 13.07 6.29 -6.41
C THR A 93 12.85 5.01 -7.21
N PHE A 94 12.65 3.87 -6.54
CA PHE A 94 12.48 2.57 -7.19
C PHE A 94 11.12 2.48 -7.88
N ASP A 95 10.07 2.95 -7.21
CA ASP A 95 8.72 3.15 -7.75
C ASP A 95 8.77 3.95 -9.06
N ALA A 96 9.26 5.19 -9.04
CA ALA A 96 9.31 6.02 -10.25
C ALA A 96 10.20 5.47 -11.39
N VAL A 97 11.16 4.60 -11.06
CA VAL A 97 12.11 4.01 -12.01
C VAL A 97 11.56 2.73 -12.65
N ASP A 98 10.63 2.01 -12.03
CA ASP A 98 10.11 0.78 -12.58
C ASP A 98 9.40 1.00 -13.93
N GLY A 99 8.61 2.06 -14.08
CA GLY A 99 7.90 2.39 -15.30
C GLY A 99 8.85 2.89 -16.37
N LYS A 100 9.94 3.55 -15.96
CA LYS A 100 11.04 3.92 -16.87
C LYS A 100 11.76 2.68 -17.38
N GLN A 101 12.04 1.72 -16.50
CA GLN A 101 12.60 0.44 -16.87
C GLN A 101 11.65 -0.29 -17.83
N ALA A 102 10.35 -0.35 -17.53
CA ALA A 102 9.33 -1.01 -18.35
C ALA A 102 9.24 -0.43 -19.76
N ARG A 103 9.43 0.89 -19.92
CA ARG A 103 9.53 1.53 -21.24
C ARG A 103 10.86 1.21 -21.93
N ARG A 104 11.97 1.20 -21.19
CA ARG A 104 13.31 0.89 -21.72
C ARG A 104 13.44 -0.54 -22.21
N THR A 105 12.78 -1.49 -21.56
CA THR A 105 12.78 -2.93 -21.89
C THR A 105 11.57 -3.36 -22.71
N ASN A 106 10.70 -2.43 -23.11
CA ASN A 106 9.44 -2.70 -23.82
C ASN A 106 8.57 -3.79 -23.14
N SER A 107 8.50 -3.74 -21.81
CA SER A 107 7.84 -4.74 -20.95
C SER A 107 6.72 -4.14 -20.10
N SER A 108 6.10 -3.05 -20.56
CA SER A 108 4.92 -2.46 -19.91
C SER A 108 3.73 -3.41 -20.03
N SER A 109 2.99 -3.64 -18.93
CA SER A 109 1.87 -4.59 -18.91
C SER A 109 0.81 -4.21 -17.86
N PRO A 110 -0.45 -4.69 -18.01
CA PRO A 110 -1.48 -4.53 -16.98
C PRO A 110 -1.07 -5.16 -15.63
N LEU A 111 -0.28 -6.24 -15.69
CA LEU A 111 0.26 -6.88 -14.49
C LEU A 111 1.24 -5.97 -13.74
N GLY A 112 2.12 -5.28 -14.49
CA GLY A 112 3.07 -4.33 -13.92
C GLY A 112 2.35 -3.21 -13.19
N GLU A 113 1.34 -2.60 -13.83
CA GLU A 113 0.52 -1.56 -13.20
C GLU A 113 -0.23 -2.05 -11.96
N LEU A 114 -0.86 -3.23 -12.02
CA LEU A 114 -1.56 -3.78 -10.86
C LEU A 114 -0.60 -4.03 -9.69
N PHE A 115 0.60 -4.53 -9.98
CA PHE A 115 1.61 -4.84 -8.97
C PHE A 115 2.16 -3.57 -8.32
N ASP A 116 2.51 -2.58 -9.14
CA ASP A 116 3.00 -1.26 -8.74
C ASP A 116 2.02 -0.53 -7.81
N HIS A 117 0.83 -0.23 -8.32
CA HIS A 117 -0.22 0.42 -7.53
C HIS A 117 -0.69 -0.42 -6.33
N GLY A 118 -0.55 -1.75 -6.40
CA GLY A 118 -0.81 -2.65 -5.27
C GLY A 118 0.20 -2.48 -4.15
N CYS A 119 1.49 -2.34 -4.48
CA CYS A 119 2.55 -2.00 -3.54
C CYS A 119 2.32 -0.59 -2.94
N ASP A 120 1.92 0.40 -3.75
CA ASP A 120 1.58 1.75 -3.26
C ASP A 120 0.43 1.77 -2.26
N ALA A 121 -0.59 0.93 -2.49
CA ALA A 121 -1.71 0.81 -1.57
C ALA A 121 -1.26 0.32 -0.19
N LEU A 122 -0.34 -0.65 -0.16
CA LEU A 122 0.25 -1.14 1.08
C LEU A 122 1.23 -0.15 1.70
N ALA A 123 1.97 0.61 0.87
CA ALA A 123 2.91 1.64 1.30
C ALA A 123 2.24 2.66 2.23
N CYS A 124 0.97 2.99 2.00
CA CYS A 124 0.18 3.85 2.90
C CYS A 124 0.25 3.38 4.36
N ALA A 125 0.19 2.07 4.63
CA ALA A 125 0.22 1.51 5.98
C ALA A 125 1.64 1.44 6.56
N PHE A 126 2.59 0.92 5.78
CA PHE A 126 3.99 0.82 6.22
C PHE A 126 4.59 2.20 6.51
N GLU A 127 4.29 3.18 5.66
CA GLU A 127 4.79 4.53 5.86
C GLU A 127 4.06 5.25 7.00
N ALA A 128 2.76 5.01 7.20
CA ALA A 128 2.08 5.55 8.38
C ALA A 128 2.71 5.05 9.68
N MET A 129 3.10 3.78 9.78
CA MET A 129 3.80 3.25 10.96
C MET A 129 5.19 3.89 11.14
N ALA A 130 5.97 4.04 10.07
CA ALA A 130 7.27 4.71 10.11
C ALA A 130 7.14 6.20 10.52
N PHE A 131 6.19 6.92 9.92
CA PHE A 131 5.92 8.31 10.28
C PHE A 131 5.37 8.44 11.70
N GLY A 132 4.54 7.51 12.16
CA GLY A 132 4.04 7.49 13.53
C GLY A 132 5.16 7.41 14.56
N SER A 133 6.19 6.60 14.27
CA SER A 133 7.41 6.47 15.06
C SER A 133 8.20 7.78 15.06
N THR A 134 8.33 8.42 13.90
CA THR A 134 8.98 9.72 13.74
C THR A 134 8.25 10.86 14.46
N ALA A 135 6.93 10.89 14.38
CA ALA A 135 6.10 11.96 14.94
C ALA A 135 5.69 11.72 16.39
N MET A 136 6.10 10.59 17.00
CA MET A 136 5.67 10.14 18.34
C MET A 136 4.16 10.32 18.56
N CYS A 137 3.35 9.90 17.59
CA CYS A 137 1.92 10.22 17.59
C CYS A 137 1.04 9.09 18.09
N GLY A 138 1.60 7.93 18.43
CA GLY A 138 0.89 6.84 19.10
C GLY A 138 -0.39 6.45 18.39
N ARG A 139 -1.53 6.55 19.08
CA ARG A 139 -2.87 6.29 18.52
C ARG A 139 -3.19 7.13 17.28
N ASP A 140 -2.67 8.35 17.20
CA ASP A 140 -2.92 9.26 16.08
C ASP A 140 -2.23 8.79 14.77
N THR A 141 -1.33 7.80 14.83
CA THR A 141 -0.78 7.10 13.66
C THR A 141 -1.89 6.58 12.75
N PHE A 142 -2.98 6.06 13.32
CA PHE A 142 -4.11 5.57 12.54
C PHE A 142 -4.71 6.69 11.67
N TRP A 143 -4.76 7.93 12.17
CA TRP A 143 -5.25 9.07 11.40
C TRP A 143 -4.25 9.50 10.32
N PHE A 144 -2.94 9.37 10.56
CA PHE A 144 -1.94 9.55 9.50
C PHE A 144 -2.10 8.52 8.37
N TRP A 145 -2.43 7.27 8.71
CA TRP A 145 -2.82 6.28 7.71
C TRP A 145 -4.10 6.69 6.97
N VAL A 146 -5.14 7.15 7.67
CA VAL A 146 -6.41 7.59 7.05
C VAL A 146 -6.20 8.73 6.04
N ILE A 147 -5.38 9.74 6.37
CA ILE A 147 -5.12 10.87 5.46
C ILE A 147 -4.29 10.47 4.23
N SER A 148 -3.61 9.32 4.25
CA SER A 148 -2.98 8.71 3.08
C SER A 148 -3.98 7.86 2.29
N ALA A 149 -4.70 6.98 2.98
CA ALA A 149 -5.61 6.01 2.39
C ALA A 149 -6.81 6.65 1.68
N VAL A 150 -7.39 7.73 2.23
CA VAL A 150 -8.57 8.40 1.67
C VAL A 150 -8.27 9.05 0.30
N PRO A 151 -7.24 9.90 0.15
CA PRO A 151 -6.85 10.42 -1.16
C PRO A 151 -6.47 9.31 -2.14
N PHE A 152 -5.72 8.30 -1.70
CA PHE A 152 -5.28 7.19 -2.54
C PHE A 152 -6.46 6.41 -3.11
N PHE A 153 -7.40 5.98 -2.26
CA PHE A 153 -8.61 5.29 -2.69
C PHE A 153 -9.46 6.15 -3.61
N GLY A 154 -9.55 7.45 -3.32
CA GLY A 154 -10.26 8.42 -4.17
C GLY A 154 -9.63 8.56 -5.55
N ALA A 155 -8.31 8.55 -5.65
CA ALA A 155 -7.58 8.62 -6.92
C ALA A 155 -7.71 7.30 -7.71
N THR A 156 -7.66 6.15 -7.05
CA THR A 156 -7.95 4.85 -7.69
C THR A 156 -9.39 4.79 -8.22
N TRP A 157 -10.34 5.30 -7.43
CA TRP A 157 -11.74 5.40 -7.82
C TRP A 157 -11.93 6.36 -9.00
N GLU A 158 -11.29 7.53 -8.97
CA GLU A 158 -11.27 8.45 -10.10
C GLU A 158 -10.70 7.79 -11.36
N HIS A 159 -9.58 7.08 -11.23
CA HIS A 159 -8.93 6.37 -12.33
C HIS A 159 -9.89 5.37 -12.99
N TYR A 160 -10.63 4.59 -12.19
CA TYR A 160 -11.63 3.64 -12.68
C TYR A 160 -12.70 4.30 -13.56
N PHE A 161 -13.14 5.54 -13.27
CA PHE A 161 -14.16 6.23 -14.05
C PHE A 161 -13.61 7.01 -15.25
N THR A 162 -12.46 7.66 -15.06
CA THR A 162 -11.83 8.54 -16.05
C THR A 162 -11.01 7.76 -17.09
N ASN A 163 -10.59 6.53 -16.76
CA ASN A 163 -9.62 5.72 -17.52
C ASN A 163 -8.26 6.43 -17.70
N THR A 164 -7.93 7.37 -16.83
CA THR A 164 -6.61 8.00 -16.80
C THR A 164 -6.22 8.33 -15.37
N LEU A 165 -5.04 7.90 -14.94
CA LEU A 165 -4.51 8.29 -13.65
C LEU A 165 -4.02 9.73 -13.74
N ILE A 166 -4.71 10.66 -13.07
CA ILE A 166 -4.38 12.09 -13.09
C ILE A 166 -3.61 12.42 -11.82
N LEU A 167 -2.33 12.74 -11.95
CA LEU A 167 -1.56 13.29 -10.85
C LEU A 167 -1.62 14.82 -10.92
N PRO A 168 -2.06 15.49 -9.84
CA PRO A 168 -2.23 16.94 -9.82
C PRO A 168 -0.88 17.67 -9.82
N VAL A 169 -0.93 18.98 -10.07
CA VAL A 169 0.27 19.85 -10.11
C VAL A 169 0.96 19.94 -8.75
N VAL A 170 0.18 19.89 -7.67
CA VAL A 170 0.59 19.92 -6.25
C VAL A 170 -0.32 18.97 -5.49
N ASN A 171 0.14 18.46 -4.33
CA ASN A 171 -0.55 17.46 -3.51
C ASN A 171 -0.69 16.09 -4.20
N GLY A 172 0.21 15.77 -5.14
CA GLY A 172 0.36 14.42 -5.67
C GLY A 172 1.16 13.53 -4.73
N PRO A 173 1.29 12.24 -5.08
CA PRO A 173 2.11 11.29 -4.31
C PRO A 173 3.58 11.73 -4.24
N THR A 174 4.09 12.38 -5.30
CA THR A 174 5.47 12.86 -5.35
C THR A 174 5.78 13.88 -4.25
N GLU A 175 4.95 14.93 -4.11
CA GLU A 175 5.13 15.93 -3.05
C GLU A 175 4.89 15.34 -1.66
N GLY A 176 3.89 14.47 -1.52
CA GLY A 176 3.55 13.82 -0.26
C GLY A 176 4.70 12.98 0.29
N LEU A 177 5.23 12.07 -0.53
CA LEU A 177 6.38 11.22 -0.16
C LEU A 177 7.63 12.07 0.15
N MET A 178 7.87 13.14 -0.63
CA MET A 178 8.97 14.07 -0.34
C MET A 178 8.82 14.76 1.01
N LEU A 179 7.63 15.28 1.30
CA LEU A 179 7.37 15.92 2.58
C LEU A 179 7.65 14.98 3.75
N ILE A 180 7.28 13.70 3.60
CA ILE A 180 7.46 12.68 4.63
C ILE A 180 8.96 12.35 4.82
N TYR A 181 9.73 12.03 3.77
CA TYR A 181 11.15 11.71 3.97
C TYR A 181 11.98 12.93 4.41
N VAL A 182 11.61 14.15 4.00
CA VAL A 182 12.22 15.37 4.52
C VAL A 182 11.87 15.54 6.00
N GLY A 183 10.63 15.25 6.40
CA GLY A 183 10.19 15.23 7.80
C GLY A 183 10.99 14.22 8.64
N HIS A 184 11.25 13.02 8.12
CA HIS A 184 12.12 12.03 8.74
C HIS A 184 13.54 12.55 8.96
N PHE A 185 14.18 13.09 7.91
CA PHE A 185 15.54 13.65 8.03
C PHE A 185 15.61 14.85 8.97
N PHE A 186 14.62 15.73 8.93
CA PHE A 186 14.49 16.84 9.86
C PHE A 186 14.41 16.33 11.30
N THR A 187 13.59 15.31 11.56
CA THR A 187 13.44 14.70 12.89
C THR A 187 14.72 14.02 13.36
N ALA A 188 15.53 13.44 12.45
CA ALA A 188 16.85 12.95 12.79
C ALA A 188 17.80 14.06 13.31
N ILE A 189 17.51 15.34 13.00
CA ILE A 189 18.26 16.54 13.40
C ILE A 189 17.63 17.26 14.62
N VAL A 190 16.32 17.20 14.83
CA VAL A 190 15.69 17.89 15.98
C VAL A 190 15.27 16.97 17.12
N GLY A 191 15.08 15.67 16.85
CA GLY A 191 14.53 14.71 17.80
C GLY A 191 13.01 14.61 17.66
N ALA A 192 12.45 13.45 18.01
CA ALA A 192 11.04 13.17 17.84
C ALA A 192 10.15 13.96 18.81
N GLU A 193 10.70 14.40 19.94
CA GLU A 193 10.03 15.23 20.95
C GLU A 193 9.58 16.58 20.38
N TRP A 194 10.22 17.06 19.31
CA TRP A 194 9.78 18.24 18.56
C TRP A 194 8.33 18.10 18.05
N TRP A 195 7.88 16.88 17.74
CA TRP A 195 6.51 16.63 17.30
C TRP A 195 5.51 16.58 18.46
N ALA A 196 5.94 16.13 19.63
CA ALA A 196 5.08 15.93 20.79
C ALA A 196 4.85 17.23 21.58
N GLN A 197 5.79 18.18 21.54
CA GLN A 197 5.60 19.49 22.17
C GLN A 197 4.55 20.34 21.45
N ASN A 198 4.02 21.34 22.17
CA ASN A 198 3.05 22.30 21.63
C ASN A 198 3.61 23.00 20.39
N PHE A 199 2.75 23.21 19.39
CA PHE A 199 3.11 23.80 18.10
C PHE A 199 3.85 25.15 18.25
N GLY A 200 3.47 25.97 19.23
CA GLY A 200 4.15 27.23 19.53
C GLY A 200 5.62 27.11 19.87
N ASN A 201 6.00 26.02 20.53
CA ASN A 201 7.37 25.78 20.92
C ASN A 201 8.18 25.25 19.72
N SER A 202 7.53 24.45 18.86
CA SER A 202 8.14 23.91 17.64
C SER A 202 8.32 24.95 16.55
N MET A 203 7.36 25.87 16.42
CA MET A 203 7.34 26.94 15.42
C MET A 203 7.10 28.31 16.10
N PRO A 204 8.08 28.86 16.86
CA PRO A 204 7.88 30.10 17.62
C PRO A 204 7.43 31.31 16.79
N PHE A 205 7.85 31.37 15.52
CA PHE A 205 7.45 32.42 14.58
C PHE A 205 5.97 32.36 14.15
N LEU A 206 5.29 31.23 14.38
CA LEU A 206 3.85 31.04 14.14
C LEU A 206 3.04 30.94 15.44
N SER A 207 3.66 31.18 16.60
CA SER A 207 2.99 31.08 17.90
C SER A 207 1.82 32.05 18.10
N TRP A 208 1.74 33.09 17.26
CA TRP A 208 0.64 34.05 17.27
C TRP A 208 -0.67 33.50 16.69
N VAL A 209 -0.65 32.37 15.97
CA VAL A 209 -1.87 31.80 15.38
C VAL A 209 -2.71 31.16 16.50
N PRO A 210 -3.90 31.70 16.81
CA PRO A 210 -4.74 31.15 17.86
C PRO A 210 -5.19 29.73 17.47
N PHE A 211 -5.55 28.92 18.47
CA PHE A 211 -6.04 27.53 18.34
C PHE A 211 -5.01 26.45 17.99
N ILE A 212 -4.03 26.70 17.11
CA ILE A 212 -2.98 25.70 16.80
C ILE A 212 -1.81 25.76 17.78
N ASN A 213 -1.55 26.92 18.37
CA ASN A 213 -0.38 27.18 19.22
C ASN A 213 -0.27 26.21 20.42
N ALA A 214 -1.43 25.84 20.99
CA ALA A 214 -1.52 25.07 22.23
C ALA A 214 -1.74 23.56 22.02
N ILE A 215 -1.86 23.07 20.77
CA ILE A 215 -1.97 21.64 20.49
C ILE A 215 -0.59 21.04 20.15
N PRO A 216 -0.38 19.74 20.36
CA PRO A 216 0.83 19.05 19.93
C PRO A 216 1.11 19.24 18.44
N THR A 217 2.38 19.38 18.09
CA THR A 217 2.82 19.67 16.71
C THR A 217 2.39 18.59 15.73
N ASN A 218 2.46 17.30 16.10
CA ASN A 218 1.96 16.20 15.28
C ASN A 218 0.46 16.36 14.92
N ARG A 219 -0.39 16.74 15.87
CA ARG A 219 -1.82 17.00 15.64
C ARG A 219 -2.06 18.24 14.80
N ALA A 220 -1.29 19.31 15.03
CA ALA A 220 -1.37 20.50 14.19
C ALA A 220 -1.07 20.15 12.73
N VAL A 221 0.01 19.40 12.47
CA VAL A 221 0.34 18.93 11.11
C VAL A 221 -0.73 18.03 10.53
N LEU A 222 -1.29 17.10 11.31
CA LEU A 222 -2.42 16.26 10.89
C LEU A 222 -3.61 17.11 10.41
N TYR A 223 -4.04 18.12 11.20
CA TYR A 223 -5.15 18.99 10.83
C TYR A 223 -4.85 19.86 9.61
N LEU A 224 -3.62 20.36 9.49
CA LEU A 224 -3.19 21.13 8.32
C LEU A 224 -3.18 20.26 7.05
N MET A 225 -2.71 19.01 7.14
CA MET A 225 -2.75 18.06 6.02
C MET A 225 -4.17 17.70 5.62
N ILE A 226 -5.11 17.59 6.57
CA ILE A 226 -6.53 17.40 6.26
C ILE A 226 -7.08 18.62 5.51
N ALA A 227 -6.85 19.82 6.03
CA ALA A 227 -7.39 21.06 5.48
C ALA A 227 -6.85 21.39 4.09
N PHE A 228 -5.54 21.23 3.87
CA PHE A 228 -4.86 21.68 2.66
C PHE A 228 -4.44 20.57 1.70
N GLY A 229 -4.40 19.31 2.16
CA GLY A 229 -4.11 18.14 1.33
C GLY A 229 -5.37 17.34 1.02
N VAL A 230 -5.95 16.70 2.04
CA VAL A 230 -7.03 15.72 1.87
C VAL A 230 -8.31 16.35 1.31
N ILE A 231 -8.81 17.43 1.91
CA ILE A 231 -10.07 18.06 1.48
C ILE A 231 -10.02 18.49 0.00
N PRO A 232 -8.99 19.24 -0.45
CA PRO A 232 -8.86 19.59 -1.87
C PRO A 232 -8.77 18.37 -2.78
N THR A 233 -7.96 17.36 -2.44
CA THR A 233 -7.80 16.16 -3.28
C THR A 233 -9.11 15.40 -3.42
N VAL A 234 -9.83 15.17 -2.31
CA VAL A 234 -11.15 14.51 -2.36
C VAL A 234 -12.15 15.32 -3.18
N TYR A 235 -12.14 16.66 -3.04
CA TYR A 235 -13.00 17.53 -3.84
C TYR A 235 -12.74 17.38 -5.34
N PHE A 236 -11.46 17.36 -5.77
CA PHE A 236 -11.12 17.18 -7.18
C PHE A 236 -11.49 15.79 -7.70
N ASN A 237 -11.18 14.73 -6.94
CA ASN A 237 -11.54 13.35 -7.31
C ASN A 237 -13.06 13.22 -7.54
N VAL A 238 -13.87 13.72 -6.59
CA VAL A 238 -15.34 13.71 -6.71
C VAL A 238 -15.81 14.56 -7.87
N SER A 239 -15.25 15.75 -8.07
CA SER A 239 -15.63 16.65 -9.16
C SER A 239 -15.35 16.04 -10.53
N ASN A 240 -14.21 15.37 -10.70
CA ASN A 240 -13.82 14.74 -11.96
C ASN A 240 -14.68 13.51 -12.27
N VAL A 241 -14.93 12.65 -11.27
CA VAL A 241 -15.86 11.52 -11.44
C VAL A 241 -17.26 12.02 -11.76
N TYR A 242 -17.76 13.05 -11.06
CA TYR A 242 -19.07 13.63 -11.33
C TYR A 242 -19.19 14.10 -12.78
N LYS A 243 -18.22 14.87 -13.29
CA LYS A 243 -18.20 15.34 -14.69
C LYS A 243 -18.25 14.18 -15.68
N VAL A 244 -17.42 13.15 -15.48
CA VAL A 244 -17.38 12.00 -16.40
C VAL A 244 -18.68 11.19 -16.35
N VAL A 245 -19.20 10.92 -15.16
CA VAL A 245 -20.45 10.18 -14.98
C VAL A 245 -21.61 10.91 -15.63
N GLN A 246 -21.73 12.22 -15.43
CA GLN A 246 -22.79 13.03 -16.05
C GLN A 246 -22.65 13.09 -17.57
N SER A 247 -21.44 13.30 -18.10
CA SER A 247 -21.22 13.34 -19.56
C SER A 247 -21.59 12.03 -20.26
N ARG A 248 -21.57 10.90 -19.54
CA ARG A 248 -21.90 9.57 -20.06
C ARG A 248 -23.32 9.12 -19.68
N ASN A 249 -24.18 10.01 -19.18
CA ASN A 249 -25.53 9.69 -18.65
C ASN A 249 -25.51 8.52 -17.65
N GLY A 250 -24.46 8.43 -16.84
CA GLY A 250 -24.27 7.38 -15.83
C GLY A 250 -24.93 7.70 -14.49
N SER A 251 -25.05 6.69 -13.63
CA SER A 251 -25.57 6.87 -12.27
C SER A 251 -24.47 7.24 -11.28
N ILE A 252 -24.56 8.44 -10.69
CA ILE A 252 -23.66 8.86 -9.61
C ILE A 252 -23.80 7.97 -8.36
N LEU A 253 -25.00 7.45 -8.10
CA LEU A 253 -25.25 6.54 -6.98
C LEU A 253 -24.45 5.23 -7.15
N ARG A 254 -24.39 4.68 -8.37
CA ARG A 254 -23.55 3.50 -8.66
C ARG A 254 -22.06 3.80 -8.52
N ALA A 255 -21.65 5.03 -8.83
CA ALA A 255 -20.26 5.45 -8.64
C ALA A 255 -19.91 5.55 -7.15
N LEU A 256 -20.75 6.21 -6.35
CA LEU A 256 -20.58 6.33 -4.91
C LEU A 256 -20.67 4.98 -4.18
N ALA A 257 -21.48 4.04 -4.69
CA ALA A 257 -21.58 2.69 -4.13
C ALA A 257 -20.25 1.91 -4.16
N MET A 258 -19.30 2.27 -5.03
CA MET A 258 -17.95 1.67 -5.03
C MET A 258 -17.10 2.14 -3.85
N LEU A 259 -17.44 3.26 -3.20
CA LEU A 259 -16.76 3.76 -2.00
C LEU A 259 -17.21 3.05 -0.72
N TYR A 260 -18.38 2.39 -0.77
CA TYR A 260 -19.00 1.74 0.39
C TYR A 260 -18.08 0.75 1.13
N PRO A 261 -17.37 -0.20 0.47
CA PRO A 261 -16.53 -1.15 1.18
C PRO A 261 -15.42 -0.49 2.02
N PHE A 262 -14.82 0.59 1.51
CA PHE A 262 -13.79 1.32 2.24
C PHE A 262 -14.35 2.13 3.41
N VAL A 263 -15.53 2.76 3.24
CA VAL A 263 -16.23 3.43 4.35
C VAL A 263 -16.57 2.44 5.46
N VAL A 264 -17.07 1.25 5.12
CA VAL A 264 -17.40 0.21 6.11
C VAL A 264 -16.14 -0.33 6.79
N LEU A 265 -15.02 -0.46 6.08
CA LEU A 265 -13.73 -0.82 6.70
C LEU A 265 -13.36 0.19 7.79
N LEU A 266 -13.36 1.49 7.46
CA LEU A 266 -13.02 2.56 8.40
C LEU A 266 -13.96 2.60 9.60
N VAL A 267 -15.28 2.61 9.35
CA VAL A 267 -16.28 2.64 10.41
C VAL A 267 -16.20 1.39 11.28
N GLY A 268 -15.97 0.22 10.68
CA GLY A 268 -15.88 -1.04 11.41
C GLY A 268 -14.66 -1.11 12.33
N VAL A 269 -13.49 -0.66 11.88
CA VAL A 269 -12.27 -0.61 12.71
C VAL A 269 -12.41 0.42 13.83
N LEU A 270 -12.96 1.61 13.53
CA LEU A 270 -13.22 2.63 14.55
C LEU A 270 -14.29 2.20 15.57
N ALA A 271 -15.33 1.50 15.12
CA ALA A 271 -16.34 0.94 16.01
C ALA A 271 -15.75 -0.15 16.92
N TRP A 272 -14.87 -1.00 16.39
CA TRP A 272 -14.14 -1.98 17.19
C TRP A 272 -13.28 -1.27 18.24
N ASP A 273 -12.43 -0.32 17.85
CA ASP A 273 -11.56 0.40 18.76
C ASP A 273 -12.33 1.23 19.81
N TYR A 274 -13.50 1.79 19.46
CA TYR A 274 -14.37 2.49 20.41
C TYR A 274 -14.97 1.55 21.47
N LEU A 275 -15.32 0.32 21.08
CA LEU A 275 -15.89 -0.68 21.97
C LEU A 275 -14.83 -1.45 22.77
N SER A 276 -13.61 -1.51 22.25
CA SER A 276 -12.47 -2.24 22.81
C SER A 276 -12.11 -1.76 24.22
N PRO A 277 -12.18 -2.61 25.25
CA PRO A 277 -11.65 -2.28 26.58
C PRO A 277 -10.12 -2.18 26.62
N ALA A 278 -9.40 -2.86 25.72
CA ALA A 278 -7.94 -2.84 25.66
C ALA A 278 -7.35 -1.60 24.93
N GLU A 279 -8.20 -0.74 24.36
CA GLU A 279 -7.79 0.38 23.50
C GLU A 279 -6.84 -0.09 22.38
N ILE A 280 -7.30 -1.01 21.52
CA ILE A 280 -6.45 -1.71 20.55
C ILE A 280 -5.57 -0.79 19.68
N ILE A 281 -6.05 0.38 19.22
CA ILE A 281 -5.21 1.30 18.42
C ILE A 281 -4.11 1.90 19.27
N ARG A 282 -4.36 2.18 20.55
CA ARG A 282 -3.34 2.72 21.46
C ARG A 282 -2.31 1.66 21.84
N LYS A 283 -2.77 0.44 22.18
CA LYS A 283 -1.91 -0.62 22.71
C LYS A 283 -1.15 -1.38 21.62
N TYR A 284 -1.74 -1.53 20.44
CA TYR A 284 -1.19 -2.31 19.32
C TYR A 284 -1.30 -1.56 17.98
N PRO A 285 -0.80 -0.32 17.87
CA PRO A 285 -1.01 0.53 16.68
C PRO A 285 -0.47 -0.11 15.40
N HIS A 286 0.71 -0.75 15.46
CA HIS A 286 1.31 -1.44 14.31
C HIS A 286 0.42 -2.55 13.76
N PHE A 287 -0.16 -3.37 14.64
CA PHE A 287 -1.02 -4.48 14.23
C PHE A 287 -2.34 -3.98 13.63
N VAL A 288 -2.94 -2.94 14.23
CA VAL A 288 -4.16 -2.35 13.67
C VAL A 288 -3.89 -1.74 12.30
N VAL A 289 -2.85 -0.90 12.17
CA VAL A 289 -2.49 -0.28 10.88
C VAL A 289 -2.10 -1.33 9.84
N LEU A 290 -1.37 -2.39 10.21
CA LEU A 290 -1.01 -3.48 9.31
C LEU A 290 -2.24 -4.27 8.83
N GLY A 291 -3.09 -4.73 9.74
CA GLY A 291 -4.29 -5.50 9.39
C GLY A 291 -5.25 -4.68 8.53
N THR A 292 -5.51 -3.43 8.93
CA THR A 292 -6.37 -2.53 8.16
C THR A 292 -5.72 -2.13 6.83
N GLY A 293 -4.40 -1.95 6.79
CA GLY A 293 -3.61 -1.68 5.59
C GLY A 293 -3.67 -2.82 4.57
N LEU A 294 -3.62 -4.08 5.02
CA LEU A 294 -3.78 -5.26 4.16
C LEU A 294 -5.20 -5.40 3.63
N ALA A 295 -6.22 -5.17 4.47
CA ALA A 295 -7.61 -5.10 4.03
C ALA A 295 -7.81 -4.00 2.98
N PHE A 296 -7.23 -2.83 3.21
CA PHE A 296 -7.22 -1.71 2.28
C PHE A 296 -6.52 -2.03 0.95
N GLY A 297 -5.33 -2.63 1.00
CA GLY A 297 -4.61 -3.09 -0.19
C GLY A 297 -5.45 -4.06 -1.03
N PHE A 298 -6.19 -4.96 -0.39
CA PHE A 298 -7.14 -5.85 -1.09
C PHE A 298 -8.26 -5.04 -1.75
N LEU A 299 -8.85 -4.06 -1.06
CA LEU A 299 -9.90 -3.20 -1.63
C LEU A 299 -9.42 -2.43 -2.86
N VAL A 300 -8.25 -1.78 -2.76
CA VAL A 300 -7.63 -1.06 -3.89
C VAL A 300 -7.31 -2.03 -5.02
N GLY A 301 -6.63 -3.14 -4.73
CA GLY A 301 -6.26 -4.13 -5.74
C GLY A 301 -7.48 -4.67 -6.50
N ARG A 302 -8.60 -4.92 -5.82
CA ARG A 302 -9.86 -5.30 -6.46
C ARG A 302 -10.44 -4.19 -7.33
N MET A 303 -10.21 -2.92 -7.00
CA MET A 303 -10.69 -1.78 -7.79
C MET A 303 -9.85 -1.61 -9.05
N ILE A 304 -8.53 -1.70 -8.93
CA ILE A 304 -7.61 -1.70 -10.07
C ILE A 304 -7.93 -2.88 -10.99
N LEU A 305 -8.07 -4.09 -10.45
CA LEU A 305 -8.43 -5.24 -11.26
C LEU A 305 -9.79 -5.07 -11.96
N ALA A 306 -10.77 -4.49 -11.28
CA ALA A 306 -12.06 -4.19 -11.90
C ALA A 306 -11.93 -3.16 -13.04
N HIS A 307 -11.01 -2.20 -12.93
CA HIS A 307 -10.68 -1.26 -14.00
C HIS A 307 -10.03 -1.98 -15.19
N LEU A 308 -8.96 -2.75 -14.93
CA LEU A 308 -8.20 -3.49 -15.96
C LEU A 308 -9.08 -4.49 -16.73
N CYS A 309 -10.06 -5.09 -16.04
CA CYS A 309 -10.99 -6.06 -16.60
C CYS A 309 -12.28 -5.44 -17.18
N ASP A 310 -12.40 -4.10 -17.23
CA ASP A 310 -13.59 -3.37 -17.70
C ASP A 310 -14.89 -3.86 -17.02
N GLU A 311 -14.82 -4.18 -15.72
CA GLU A 311 -15.98 -4.69 -15.00
C GLU A 311 -17.07 -3.62 -14.83
N PRO A 312 -18.37 -3.98 -14.74
CA PRO A 312 -19.47 -3.01 -14.64
C PRO A 312 -19.45 -2.18 -13.35
N LYS A 313 -19.88 -0.92 -13.48
CA LYS A 313 -20.00 0.06 -12.39
C LYS A 313 -21.05 -0.35 -11.34
N GLY A 314 -20.74 -0.13 -10.07
CA GLY A 314 -21.65 -0.40 -8.95
C GLY A 314 -20.94 -1.07 -7.77
N LEU A 315 -21.69 -1.38 -6.72
CA LEU A 315 -21.16 -2.04 -5.53
C LEU A 315 -20.47 -3.36 -5.92
N LYS A 316 -19.17 -3.44 -5.64
CA LYS A 316 -18.37 -4.64 -5.86
C LYS A 316 -18.42 -5.49 -4.60
N THR A 317 -19.45 -6.33 -4.47
CA THR A 317 -19.65 -7.19 -3.27
C THR A 317 -18.43 -8.05 -2.94
N ASN A 318 -17.66 -8.48 -3.94
CA ASN A 318 -16.41 -9.22 -3.74
C ASN A 318 -15.32 -8.43 -3.00
N MET A 319 -15.36 -7.09 -3.01
CA MET A 319 -14.49 -6.24 -2.18
C MET A 319 -14.78 -6.40 -0.68
N CYS A 320 -16.04 -6.65 -0.33
CA CYS A 320 -16.50 -6.79 1.05
C CYS A 320 -15.94 -8.04 1.75
N MET A 321 -15.26 -8.95 1.03
CA MET A 321 -14.57 -10.09 1.64
C MET A 321 -13.56 -9.66 2.71
N SER A 322 -12.90 -8.52 2.52
CA SER A 322 -11.98 -7.92 3.51
C SER A 322 -12.67 -7.51 4.82
N LEU A 323 -13.99 -7.37 4.82
CA LEU A 323 -14.79 -6.90 5.96
C LEU A 323 -15.30 -8.04 6.84
N LEU A 324 -15.21 -9.30 6.39
CA LEU A 324 -15.85 -10.45 7.04
C LEU A 324 -15.41 -10.69 8.48
N TYR A 325 -14.20 -10.28 8.84
CA TYR A 325 -13.67 -10.45 10.19
C TYR A 325 -14.21 -9.40 11.18
N LEU A 326 -14.54 -8.20 10.69
CA LEU A 326 -14.91 -7.06 11.55
C LEU A 326 -16.17 -7.31 12.40
N PRO A 327 -17.26 -7.95 11.91
CA PRO A 327 -18.41 -8.26 12.74
C PRO A 327 -18.07 -9.13 13.95
N PHE A 328 -17.19 -10.12 13.80
CA PHE A 328 -16.72 -10.95 14.91
C PHE A 328 -15.93 -10.11 15.92
N ALA A 329 -15.01 -9.28 15.44
CA ALA A 329 -14.18 -8.44 16.29
C ALA A 329 -14.99 -7.40 17.09
N VAL A 330 -15.94 -6.74 16.43
CA VAL A 330 -16.89 -5.80 17.04
C VAL A 330 -17.80 -6.51 18.06
N ALA A 331 -18.33 -7.69 17.72
CA ALA A 331 -19.16 -8.47 18.63
C ALA A 331 -18.38 -8.91 19.87
N ASN A 332 -17.12 -9.33 19.71
CA ASN A 332 -16.24 -9.68 20.81
C ASN A 332 -16.02 -8.49 21.75
N ALA A 333 -15.67 -7.32 21.22
CA ALA A 333 -15.51 -6.10 22.02
C ALA A 333 -16.81 -5.68 22.73
N LEU A 334 -17.96 -5.82 22.05
CA LEU A 334 -19.27 -5.52 22.64
C LEU A 334 -19.61 -6.41 23.85
N THR A 335 -19.13 -7.66 23.89
CA THR A 335 -19.39 -8.55 25.03
C THR A 335 -18.83 -8.01 26.35
N ALA A 336 -17.69 -7.31 26.31
CA ALA A 336 -17.13 -6.64 27.48
C ALA A 336 -18.07 -5.54 28.02
N LYS A 337 -18.69 -4.77 27.12
CA LYS A 337 -19.67 -3.72 27.50
C LYS A 337 -20.94 -4.31 28.10
N LEU A 338 -21.40 -5.44 27.56
CA LEU A 338 -22.61 -6.13 28.05
C LEU A 338 -22.39 -6.85 29.39
N ASN A 339 -21.15 -7.22 29.70
CA ASN A 339 -20.77 -7.90 30.94
C ASN A 339 -20.24 -6.93 32.03
N ASP A 340 -20.82 -5.74 32.14
CA ASP A 340 -20.44 -4.70 33.12
C ASP A 340 -18.94 -4.30 33.08
N GLY A 341 -18.32 -4.33 31.89
CA GLY A 341 -16.91 -3.95 31.71
C GLY A 341 -15.90 -5.03 32.11
N ARG A 342 -16.35 -6.28 32.31
CA ARG A 342 -15.45 -7.46 32.43
C ARG A 342 -14.77 -7.77 31.09
N ASP A 343 -13.78 -8.65 31.14
CA ASP A 343 -13.01 -9.06 29.96
C ASP A 343 -13.93 -9.55 28.82
N PRO A 344 -13.60 -9.22 27.56
CA PRO A 344 -14.33 -9.74 26.40
C PRO A 344 -14.20 -11.28 26.32
N LEU A 345 -15.12 -11.91 25.58
CA LEU A 345 -15.14 -13.38 25.43
C LEU A 345 -13.80 -13.98 24.98
N VAL A 346 -13.09 -13.27 24.11
CA VAL A 346 -11.74 -13.59 23.65
C VAL A 346 -10.85 -12.38 23.89
N ASP A 347 -9.64 -12.61 24.40
CA ASP A 347 -8.65 -11.55 24.57
C ASP A 347 -8.38 -10.83 23.23
N GLU A 348 -8.43 -9.50 23.27
CA GLU A 348 -8.40 -8.67 22.06
C GLU A 348 -7.09 -8.74 21.29
N PHE A 349 -5.98 -9.13 21.93
CA PHE A 349 -4.73 -9.39 21.23
C PHE A 349 -4.88 -10.56 20.25
N TRP A 350 -5.51 -11.66 20.67
CA TRP A 350 -5.72 -12.82 19.78
C TRP A 350 -6.72 -12.51 18.68
N VAL A 351 -7.74 -11.70 18.95
CA VAL A 351 -8.67 -11.23 17.91
C VAL A 351 -7.96 -10.33 16.90
N LEU A 352 -7.08 -9.43 17.37
CA LEU A 352 -6.29 -8.57 16.50
C LEU A 352 -5.26 -9.34 15.67
N LEU A 353 -4.58 -10.32 16.27
CA LEU A 353 -3.68 -11.21 15.55
C LEU A 353 -4.44 -12.03 14.49
N GLY A 354 -5.62 -12.56 14.86
CA GLY A 354 -6.51 -13.25 13.93
C GLY A 354 -6.96 -12.36 12.77
N TYR A 355 -7.26 -11.08 13.03
CA TYR A 355 -7.56 -10.10 11.99
C TYR A 355 -6.38 -9.92 11.03
N CYS A 356 -5.16 -9.74 11.55
CA CYS A 356 -3.95 -9.59 10.73
C CYS A 356 -3.68 -10.83 9.87
N ILE A 357 -3.80 -12.04 10.45
CA ILE A 357 -3.63 -13.30 9.73
C ILE A 357 -4.69 -13.44 8.62
N PHE A 358 -5.94 -13.11 8.94
CA PHE A 358 -7.04 -13.14 7.97
C PHE A 358 -6.77 -12.19 6.79
N THR A 359 -6.44 -10.93 7.06
CA THR A 359 -6.20 -9.93 6.01
C THR A 359 -4.95 -10.23 5.21
N ALA A 360 -3.89 -10.74 5.84
CA ALA A 360 -2.68 -11.18 5.16
C ALA A 360 -2.96 -12.37 4.24
N GLY A 361 -3.65 -13.39 4.74
CA GLY A 361 -4.04 -14.56 3.95
C GLY A 361 -4.93 -14.17 2.76
N LEU A 362 -5.90 -13.28 2.98
CA LEU A 362 -6.76 -12.77 1.91
C LEU A 362 -5.98 -12.00 0.84
N TYR A 363 -5.08 -11.10 1.26
CA TYR A 363 -4.26 -10.31 0.33
C TYR A 363 -3.28 -11.20 -0.46
N LEU A 364 -2.60 -12.13 0.21
CA LEU A 364 -1.67 -13.06 -0.44
C LEU A 364 -2.39 -13.98 -1.44
N HIS A 365 -3.55 -14.52 -1.06
CA HIS A 365 -4.38 -15.31 -1.96
C HIS A 365 -4.80 -14.49 -3.19
N PHE A 366 -5.25 -13.24 -2.98
CA PHE A 366 -5.59 -12.32 -4.08
C PHE A 366 -4.39 -12.05 -4.99
N ALA A 367 -3.27 -11.62 -4.44
CA ALA A 367 -2.08 -11.26 -5.20
C ALA A 367 -1.57 -12.46 -6.03
N THR A 368 -1.39 -13.62 -5.39
CA THR A 368 -0.90 -14.82 -6.08
C THR A 368 -1.86 -15.31 -7.17
N SER A 369 -3.15 -15.36 -6.89
CA SER A 369 -4.16 -15.80 -7.87
C SER A 369 -4.23 -14.86 -9.07
N VAL A 370 -4.24 -13.54 -8.84
CA VAL A 370 -4.37 -12.56 -9.92
C VAL A 370 -3.09 -12.48 -10.76
N ILE A 371 -1.92 -12.57 -10.14
CA ILE A 371 -0.66 -12.70 -10.88
C ILE A 371 -0.71 -13.94 -11.79
N HIS A 372 -1.14 -15.08 -11.26
CA HIS A 372 -1.25 -16.32 -12.03
C HIS A 372 -2.27 -16.22 -13.18
N GLU A 373 -3.46 -15.68 -12.92
CA GLU A 373 -4.52 -15.52 -13.91
C GLU A 373 -4.12 -14.53 -15.03
N ILE A 374 -3.50 -13.38 -14.69
CA ILE A 374 -3.04 -12.40 -15.69
C ILE A 374 -1.87 -12.93 -16.50
N THR A 375 -0.88 -13.57 -15.87
CA THR A 375 0.27 -14.14 -16.60
C THR A 375 -0.18 -15.22 -17.59
N THR A 376 -1.14 -16.05 -17.19
CA THR A 376 -1.75 -17.06 -18.05
C THR A 376 -2.56 -16.43 -19.18
N ALA A 377 -3.38 -15.42 -18.88
CA ALA A 377 -4.19 -14.69 -19.88
C ALA A 377 -3.35 -13.96 -20.94
N LEU A 378 -2.17 -13.48 -20.56
CA LEU A 378 -1.28 -12.70 -21.42
C LEU A 378 -0.12 -13.52 -22.01
N GLY A 379 0.01 -14.80 -21.67
CA GLY A 379 1.12 -15.65 -22.10
C GLY A 379 2.50 -15.17 -21.60
N LEU A 380 2.54 -14.43 -20.49
CA LEU A 380 3.78 -13.94 -19.90
C LEU A 380 4.51 -15.10 -19.20
N PRO A 381 5.85 -15.11 -19.19
CA PRO A 381 6.62 -16.12 -18.44
C PRO A 381 6.43 -15.90 -16.93
N GLY A 382 5.33 -16.42 -16.37
CA GLY A 382 4.97 -16.28 -14.95
C GLY A 382 6.01 -16.84 -13.98
N LYS A 383 6.85 -17.77 -14.45
CA LYS A 383 7.82 -18.48 -13.62
C LYS A 383 8.85 -17.59 -12.92
N LYS A 384 9.34 -16.48 -13.51
CA LYS A 384 10.40 -15.68 -12.85
C LYS A 384 9.89 -14.82 -11.68
N LEU A 385 8.72 -14.20 -11.82
CA LEU A 385 8.12 -13.40 -10.75
C LEU A 385 7.49 -14.29 -9.68
N GLU A 386 6.82 -15.37 -10.07
CA GLU A 386 6.34 -16.40 -9.13
C GLU A 386 7.50 -16.99 -8.34
N SER A 387 8.59 -17.43 -8.99
CA SER A 387 9.76 -17.96 -8.27
C SER A 387 10.38 -16.92 -7.33
N PHE A 388 10.46 -15.63 -7.70
CA PHE A 388 11.00 -14.60 -6.81
C PHE A 388 10.05 -14.27 -5.64
N LEU A 389 8.74 -14.16 -5.86
CA LEU A 389 7.74 -14.00 -4.80
C LEU A 389 7.70 -15.23 -3.87
N MET A 390 7.79 -16.43 -4.43
CA MET A 390 7.89 -17.69 -3.67
C MET A 390 9.18 -17.76 -2.85
N LEU A 391 10.32 -17.26 -3.38
CA LEU A 391 11.58 -17.17 -2.66
C LEU A 391 11.57 -16.09 -1.56
N THR A 392 10.90 -14.96 -1.81
CA THR A 392 10.85 -13.81 -0.88
C THR A 392 9.86 -14.05 0.26
N PHE A 393 8.73 -14.72 -0.01
CA PHE A 393 7.68 -15.00 0.97
C PHE A 393 7.65 -16.46 1.45
N GLY A 394 8.52 -17.34 0.93
CA GLY A 394 8.77 -18.68 1.48
C GLY A 394 7.70 -19.75 1.20
N TRP A 395 7.00 -19.70 0.06
CA TRP A 395 5.95 -20.67 -0.28
C TRP A 395 6.22 -21.35 -1.63
N GLN A 396 6.63 -22.61 -1.63
CA GLN A 396 6.58 -23.46 -2.83
C GLN A 396 5.15 -23.99 -3.00
N VAL A 397 4.41 -23.51 -4.01
CA VAL A 397 3.27 -24.28 -4.54
C VAL A 397 3.85 -25.26 -5.53
N GLY A 398 4.17 -26.47 -5.05
CA GLY A 398 4.63 -27.56 -5.91
C GLY A 398 3.53 -27.92 -6.91
N SER A 399 3.69 -27.52 -8.18
CA SER A 399 2.90 -28.07 -9.29
C SER A 399 3.41 -29.48 -9.61
N ASN A 400 3.21 -30.42 -8.69
CA ASN A 400 3.21 -31.82 -9.07
C ASN A 400 1.76 -32.18 -9.39
N ALA A 401 1.53 -32.59 -10.63
CA ALA A 401 0.29 -33.22 -11.04
C ALA A 401 0.06 -34.49 -10.18
N ALA A 402 -0.55 -34.31 -9.03
CA ALA A 402 -0.96 -35.38 -8.14
C ALA A 402 -2.45 -35.65 -8.37
N LYS A 403 -2.77 -36.92 -8.53
CA LYS A 403 -4.13 -37.45 -8.67
C LYS A 403 -5.06 -36.87 -7.60
N PRO A 404 -6.35 -36.65 -7.90
CA PRO A 404 -7.28 -36.04 -6.94
C PRO A 404 -7.41 -36.91 -5.69
N GLY A 405 -7.08 -36.38 -4.52
CA GLY A 405 -7.42 -37.03 -3.24
C GLY A 405 -6.52 -36.81 -2.03
N THR A 406 -5.33 -36.20 -2.11
CA THR A 406 -4.44 -36.05 -0.94
C THR A 406 -3.74 -34.69 -0.89
N TRP A 407 -3.94 -33.97 0.22
CA TRP A 407 -3.19 -32.76 0.58
C TRP A 407 -2.09 -33.14 1.55
N HIS A 408 -0.83 -32.96 1.17
CA HIS A 408 0.31 -32.96 2.09
C HIS A 408 0.96 -31.58 2.07
N VAL A 409 0.98 -30.91 3.22
CA VAL A 409 1.74 -29.67 3.44
C VAL A 409 3.08 -30.08 4.03
N ASN A 410 4.17 -29.75 3.34
CA ASN A 410 5.54 -29.98 3.82
C ASN A 410 6.20 -28.62 4.08
N PHE A 411 6.64 -28.39 5.32
CA PHE A 411 7.41 -27.22 5.69
C PHE A 411 8.90 -27.58 5.66
N GLY A 412 9.63 -27.08 4.66
CA GLY A 412 11.08 -27.23 4.56
C GLY A 412 11.74 -25.91 4.19
N LEU A 413 12.67 -25.43 5.04
CA LEU A 413 13.58 -24.33 4.74
C LEU A 413 14.68 -24.84 3.80
N VAL A 414 14.90 -24.17 2.67
CA VAL A 414 15.99 -24.52 1.74
C VAL A 414 17.15 -23.53 1.91
N SER A 415 18.35 -24.08 2.11
CA SER A 415 19.64 -23.39 2.17
C SER A 415 20.11 -22.93 0.78
N VAL A 416 20.83 -21.81 0.72
CA VAL A 416 21.28 -21.08 -0.50
C VAL A 416 22.41 -21.79 -1.28
N THR A 417 22.70 -23.07 -1.02
CA THR A 417 23.90 -23.75 -1.56
C THR A 417 23.68 -24.62 -2.80
N ASP A 418 22.44 -24.91 -3.22
CA ASP A 418 22.20 -25.95 -4.25
C ASP A 418 21.96 -25.42 -5.68
N LEU A 419 22.29 -24.16 -5.99
CA LEU A 419 22.06 -23.56 -7.32
C LEU A 419 23.32 -23.36 -8.19
N TYR A 420 24.48 -23.86 -7.74
CA TYR A 420 25.70 -23.91 -8.55
C TYR A 420 26.11 -25.35 -8.73
N LEU A 421 25.65 -25.99 -9.81
CA LEU A 421 26.31 -27.05 -10.56
C LEU A 421 25.32 -27.57 -11.62
N ASP A 422 25.32 -26.93 -12.79
CA ASP A 422 24.99 -27.61 -14.05
C ASP A 422 25.44 -26.75 -15.23
N THR A 423 26.74 -26.79 -15.49
CA THR A 423 27.31 -26.55 -16.82
C THR A 423 28.47 -27.52 -17.01
N VAL A 424 28.39 -28.35 -18.05
CA VAL A 424 29.44 -28.61 -19.07
C VAL A 424 29.12 -29.93 -19.81
N SER A 425 28.80 -29.85 -21.10
CA SER A 425 29.48 -30.60 -22.15
C SER A 425 28.95 -30.26 -23.55
N GLY A 426 29.86 -29.95 -24.48
CA GLY A 426 29.62 -29.95 -25.94
C GLY A 426 29.81 -28.60 -26.65
N PRO A 427 30.82 -28.43 -27.52
CA PRO A 427 31.11 -27.16 -28.19
C PRO A 427 30.35 -27.03 -29.52
N SER A 428 29.96 -25.80 -29.87
CA SER A 428 29.58 -25.43 -31.24
C SER A 428 30.19 -24.07 -31.55
N LEU A 429 31.26 -24.08 -32.35
CA LEU A 429 31.73 -22.90 -33.08
C LEU A 429 30.63 -22.44 -34.05
N ILE A 430 30.50 -21.13 -34.24
CA ILE A 430 30.39 -20.40 -35.52
C ILE A 430 30.36 -18.89 -35.18
N VAL A 431 31.52 -18.22 -35.30
CA VAL A 431 31.85 -17.17 -36.29
C VAL A 431 30.92 -15.96 -36.26
N ILE A 432 31.47 -14.84 -35.77
CA ILE A 432 30.96 -13.48 -35.90
C ILE A 432 31.61 -12.90 -37.16
N ASP A 433 30.81 -12.44 -38.12
CA ASP A 433 31.23 -11.48 -39.13
C ASP A 433 30.41 -10.19 -38.95
N TYR A 434 31.16 -9.11 -38.72
CA TYR A 434 30.89 -7.66 -38.65
C TYR A 434 29.49 -7.12 -38.36
#